data_AF-A0A1E3UFE8-F1
#
_entry.id   AF-A0A1E3UFE8-F1
#
_cell.length_a   1.000
_cell.length_b   1.000
_cell.length_c   1.000
_cell.angle_alpha   90.00
_cell.angle_beta   90.00
_cell.angle_gamma   90.00
#
_symmetry.space_group_name_H-M   'P 1'
#
loop_
_entity.id
_entity.type
_entity.pdbx_description
1 polymer ?
#
loop_
_entity_poly.entity_id
_entity_poly.type
_entity_poly.pdbx_seq_one_letter_code
_entity_poly.pdbx_strand_id
1 'polypeptide(L)'
;MNSILICEGSTDFVLLQYFMRGVFEWEDDMMGPGFLRPSRKFKKGNNHLTIGGVGGCSKIIPNLEKIIESNSLSASDTEYYEKIVIVTDRDDVETENNFMQKIEEILLRHQGLMSQEFTGNEWNSGTLKNARNEQMPLKILVLVIPFEETGALETFLLKAIGKQSEYDKNIILKGNDFVDTVDPDKRYLTSRRYITKAKFDVYFSIRTPSAFFVERQNILKGIEWEKYMEIQKCFEKLGEL
;
A
#
# COMPACT_ATOMS: atom_id res chain seq x y z
N MET A 1 15.84 -7.64 11.21
CA MET A 1 14.56 -8.35 10.89
C MET A 1 14.11 -7.95 9.50
N ASN A 2 13.46 -8.85 8.76
CA ASN A 2 13.03 -8.59 7.40
C ASN A 2 11.51 -8.43 7.32
N SER A 3 11.08 -7.42 6.58
CA SER A 3 9.67 -7.11 6.36
C SER A 3 9.38 -6.92 4.88
N ILE A 4 8.15 -7.22 4.48
CA ILE A 4 7.68 -7.01 3.11
C ILE A 4 6.29 -6.37 3.12
N LEU A 5 6.14 -5.32 2.31
CA LEU A 5 4.90 -4.59 2.10
C LEU A 5 4.50 -4.73 0.64
N ILE A 6 3.38 -5.40 0.39
CA ILE A 6 2.79 -5.49 -0.95
C ILE A 6 1.55 -4.60 -1.07
N CYS A 7 1.43 -3.91 -2.21
CA CYS A 7 0.33 -3.01 -2.52
C CYS A 7 -0.17 -3.24 -3.95
N GLU A 8 -1.36 -2.74 -4.30
CA GLU A 8 -1.96 -3.01 -5.60
C GLU A 8 -1.16 -2.44 -6.77
N GLY A 9 -0.81 -1.16 -6.70
CA GLY A 9 -0.35 -0.40 -7.85
C GLY A 9 0.83 0.53 -7.58
N SER A 10 1.22 1.23 -8.64
CA SER A 10 2.33 2.17 -8.61
C SER A 10 2.04 3.41 -7.76
N THR A 11 0.79 3.89 -7.71
CA THR A 11 0.41 5.02 -6.86
C THR A 11 0.66 4.71 -5.39
N ASP A 12 0.13 3.58 -4.92
CA ASP A 12 0.29 3.09 -3.55
C ASP A 12 1.76 2.90 -3.22
N PHE A 13 2.50 2.23 -4.11
CA PHE A 13 3.94 2.02 -3.96
C PHE A 13 4.71 3.33 -3.74
N VAL A 14 4.41 4.37 -4.51
CA VAL A 14 5.11 5.66 -4.39
C VAL A 14 4.73 6.36 -3.09
N LEU A 15 3.44 6.36 -2.72
CA LEU A 15 2.97 6.94 -1.48
C LEU A 15 3.61 6.26 -0.28
N LEU A 16 3.55 4.93 -0.22
CA LEU A 16 4.09 4.13 0.87
C LEU A 16 5.60 4.33 1.02
N GLN A 17 6.37 4.28 -0.08
CA GLN A 17 7.79 4.60 -0.01
C GLN A 17 8.06 6.01 0.50
N TYR A 18 7.25 6.98 0.09
CA TYR A 18 7.38 8.33 0.61
C TYR A 18 7.23 8.33 2.13
N PHE A 19 6.17 7.73 2.68
CA PHE A 19 5.96 7.67 4.13
C PHE A 19 7.09 6.96 4.85
N MET A 20 7.50 5.80 4.33
CA MET A 20 8.58 5.03 4.94
C MET A 20 9.87 5.84 4.99
N ARG A 21 10.21 6.61 3.95
CA ARG A 21 11.44 7.41 3.91
C ARG A 21 11.35 8.73 4.68
N GLY A 22 10.30 9.51 4.41
CA GLY A 22 10.17 10.87 4.92
C GLY A 22 9.69 10.93 6.37
N VAL A 23 8.73 10.06 6.73
CA VAL A 23 8.12 10.06 8.06
C VAL A 23 8.77 9.03 8.98
N PHE A 24 9.03 7.84 8.46
CA PHE A 24 9.59 6.74 9.27
C PHE A 24 11.11 6.56 9.09
N GLU A 25 11.78 7.48 8.37
CA GLU A 25 13.25 7.55 8.26
C GLU A 25 13.92 6.26 7.74
N TRP A 26 13.26 5.53 6.84
CA TRP A 26 13.87 4.41 6.14
C TRP A 26 14.82 4.90 5.04
N GLU A 27 16.00 4.30 4.97
CA GLU A 27 17.01 4.61 3.96
C GLU A 27 16.81 3.77 2.71
N ASP A 28 16.87 4.42 1.53
CA ASP A 28 16.85 3.72 0.24
C ASP A 28 18.11 2.84 0.10
N ASP A 29 17.92 1.62 -0.37
CA ASP A 29 19.01 0.65 -0.52
C ASP A 29 19.13 0.19 -1.98
N MET A 30 18.40 -0.86 -2.37
CA MET A 30 18.53 -1.47 -3.70
C MET A 30 17.19 -1.83 -4.33
N MET A 31 17.22 -2.40 -5.54
CA MET A 31 16.00 -2.87 -6.20
C MET A 31 15.36 -4.03 -5.45
N GLY A 32 14.03 -4.06 -5.43
CA GLY A 32 13.27 -5.17 -4.89
C GLY A 32 13.27 -6.40 -5.81
N PRO A 33 12.60 -7.49 -5.38
CA PRO A 33 12.50 -8.70 -6.18
C PRO A 33 11.63 -8.48 -7.42
N GLY A 34 11.98 -9.13 -8.54
CA GLY A 34 11.38 -8.88 -9.85
C GLY A 34 9.94 -9.37 -10.04
N PHE A 35 9.41 -10.18 -9.10
CA PHE A 35 8.01 -10.59 -9.08
C PHE A 35 7.07 -9.49 -8.56
N LEU A 36 7.62 -8.47 -7.90
CA LEU A 36 6.91 -7.24 -7.53
C LEU A 36 7.32 -6.11 -8.50
N ARG A 37 6.35 -5.33 -8.97
CA ARG A 37 6.57 -4.25 -9.93
C ARG A 37 5.62 -3.09 -9.70
N PRO A 38 6.15 -1.87 -9.47
CA PRO A 38 7.55 -1.56 -9.10
C PRO A 38 7.93 -2.14 -7.73
N SER A 39 9.22 -2.24 -7.41
CA SER A 39 9.68 -2.73 -6.09
C SER A 39 11.01 -2.13 -5.64
N ARG A 40 11.18 -1.89 -4.33
CA ARG A 40 12.38 -1.30 -3.71
C ARG A 40 12.67 -1.93 -2.35
N LYS A 41 13.95 -1.99 -1.99
CA LYS A 41 14.42 -2.36 -0.65
C LYS A 41 14.90 -1.13 0.09
N PHE A 42 14.68 -1.16 1.40
CA PHE A 42 15.05 -0.13 2.35
C PHE A 42 15.72 -0.76 3.57
N LYS A 43 16.51 0.04 4.29
CA LYS A 43 17.15 -0.36 5.53
C LYS A 43 16.92 0.67 6.65
N LYS A 44 16.87 0.17 7.89
CA LYS A 44 16.89 1.00 9.10
C LYS A 44 17.62 0.23 10.20
N GLY A 45 18.88 0.59 10.43
CA GLY A 45 19.77 -0.22 11.29
C GLY A 45 19.94 -1.64 10.74
N ASN A 46 19.59 -2.65 11.54
CA ASN A 46 19.63 -4.07 11.15
C ASN A 46 18.31 -4.59 10.53
N ASN A 47 17.35 -3.70 10.27
CA ASN A 47 16.07 -4.04 9.69
C ASN A 47 16.06 -3.77 8.18
N HIS A 48 15.39 -4.65 7.44
CA HIS A 48 15.21 -4.55 6.00
C HIS A 48 13.73 -4.56 5.67
N LEU A 49 13.33 -3.68 4.75
CA LEU A 49 11.96 -3.59 4.26
C LEU A 49 11.96 -3.68 2.74
N THR A 50 11.14 -4.58 2.20
CA THR A 50 10.82 -4.60 0.77
C THR A 50 9.44 -4.00 0.57
N ILE A 51 9.30 -3.02 -0.32
CA ILE A 51 8.00 -2.49 -0.75
C ILE A 51 7.81 -2.84 -2.21
N GLY A 52 6.62 -3.28 -2.62
CA GLY A 52 6.34 -3.49 -4.04
C GLY A 52 4.87 -3.56 -4.43
N GLY A 53 4.61 -3.15 -5.67
CA GLY A 53 3.30 -3.28 -6.32
C GLY A 53 3.11 -4.68 -6.91
N VAL A 54 1.88 -5.20 -6.88
CA VAL A 54 1.54 -6.52 -7.47
C VAL A 54 0.85 -6.44 -8.83
N GLY A 55 0.42 -5.25 -9.26
CA GLY A 55 -0.26 -5.04 -10.54
C GLY A 55 -1.79 -5.20 -10.48
N GLY A 56 -2.40 -4.91 -9.33
CA GLY A 56 -3.84 -4.88 -9.09
C GLY A 56 -4.31 -5.85 -8.00
N CYS A 57 -5.47 -5.57 -7.40
CA CYS A 57 -6.10 -6.35 -6.32
C CYS A 57 -6.10 -7.87 -6.55
N SER A 58 -6.48 -8.35 -7.75
CA SER A 58 -6.52 -9.78 -8.07
C SER A 58 -5.15 -10.49 -8.04
N LYS A 59 -4.05 -9.73 -8.00
CA LYS A 59 -2.68 -10.24 -7.90
C LYS A 59 -2.12 -10.23 -6.48
N ILE A 60 -2.83 -9.68 -5.49
CA ILE A 60 -2.34 -9.67 -4.11
C ILE A 60 -2.22 -11.10 -3.57
N ILE A 61 -3.32 -11.86 -3.57
CA ILE A 61 -3.36 -13.22 -3.01
C ILE A 61 -2.32 -14.15 -3.67
N PRO A 62 -2.20 -14.21 -5.02
CA PRO A 62 -1.15 -15.03 -5.65
C PRO A 62 0.29 -14.61 -5.33
N ASN A 63 0.56 -13.32 -5.09
CA ASN A 63 1.91 -12.87 -4.71
C ASN A 63 2.18 -13.08 -3.22
N LEU A 64 1.16 -12.96 -2.37
CA LEU A 64 1.27 -13.35 -0.97
C LEU A 64 1.62 -14.83 -0.84
N GLU A 65 0.95 -15.71 -1.61
CA GLU A 65 1.24 -17.14 -1.58
C GLU A 65 2.71 -17.44 -1.92
N LYS A 66 3.29 -16.76 -2.92
CA LYS A 66 4.72 -16.88 -3.22
C LYS A 66 5.63 -16.43 -2.07
N ILE A 67 5.24 -15.41 -1.32
CA ILE A 67 5.98 -14.93 -0.16
C ILE A 67 5.92 -15.97 0.97
N ILE A 68 4.74 -16.52 1.24
CA ILE A 68 4.56 -17.58 2.25
C ILE A 68 5.29 -18.86 1.85
N GLU A 69 5.22 -19.26 0.59
CA GLU A 69 5.98 -20.39 0.03
C GLU A 69 7.49 -20.16 0.21
N SER A 70 7.99 -18.99 -0.17
CA SER A 70 9.41 -18.62 0.04
C SER A 70 9.81 -18.67 1.51
N ASN A 71 8.96 -18.17 2.42
CA ASN A 71 9.21 -18.26 3.86
C ASN A 71 9.26 -19.73 4.33
N SER A 72 8.36 -20.58 3.82
CA SER A 72 8.32 -22.01 4.16
C SER A 72 9.54 -22.79 3.64
N LEU A 73 10.15 -22.30 2.55
CA LEU A 73 11.37 -22.87 1.96
C LEU A 73 12.66 -22.25 2.49
N SER A 74 12.57 -21.21 3.32
CA SER A 74 13.75 -20.52 3.85
C SER A 74 14.60 -21.45 4.71
N ALA A 75 15.92 -21.37 4.53
CA ALA A 75 16.90 -22.10 5.34
C ALA A 75 17.61 -21.20 6.36
N SER A 76 17.32 -19.89 6.35
CA SER A 76 17.94 -18.89 7.20
C SER A 76 17.00 -17.72 7.51
N ASP A 77 17.21 -17.10 8.66
CA ASP A 77 16.45 -15.93 9.11
C ASP A 77 16.65 -14.72 8.19
N THR A 78 17.77 -14.68 7.44
CA THR A 78 18.09 -13.61 6.49
C THR A 78 17.22 -13.62 5.24
N GLU A 79 16.58 -14.75 4.92
CA GLU A 79 15.69 -14.90 3.76
C GLU A 79 14.21 -14.82 4.15
N TYR A 80 13.91 -15.05 5.43
CA TYR A 80 12.56 -15.13 5.96
C TYR A 80 11.98 -13.74 6.25
N TYR A 81 10.76 -13.48 5.78
CA TYR A 81 10.00 -12.27 6.13
C TYR A 81 9.17 -12.49 7.38
N GLU A 82 9.58 -11.89 8.50
CA GLU A 82 8.87 -11.96 9.78
C GLU A 82 7.59 -11.13 9.77
N LYS A 83 7.62 -9.96 9.11
CA LYS A 83 6.45 -9.07 9.00
C LYS A 83 6.02 -8.93 7.56
N ILE A 84 4.76 -9.23 7.29
CA ILE A 84 4.13 -9.08 5.98
C ILE A 84 3.01 -8.05 6.11
N VAL A 85 3.04 -7.02 5.28
CA VAL A 85 2.01 -5.99 5.21
C VAL A 85 1.35 -6.05 3.83
N ILE A 86 0.03 -6.04 3.82
CA ILE A 86 -0.80 -6.01 2.62
C ILE A 86 -1.59 -4.71 2.65
N VAL A 87 -1.51 -3.92 1.58
CA VAL A 87 -2.29 -2.70 1.43
C VAL A 87 -3.18 -2.85 0.20
N THR A 88 -4.49 -2.71 0.38
CA THR A 88 -5.49 -2.85 -0.69
C THR A 88 -6.59 -1.81 -0.53
N ASP A 89 -7.25 -1.46 -1.63
CA ASP A 89 -8.35 -0.50 -1.63
C ASP A 89 -9.65 -1.14 -1.09
N ARG A 90 -10.50 -0.32 -0.46
CA ARG A 90 -11.86 -0.73 -0.04
C ARG A 90 -12.83 -0.64 -1.23
N ASP A 91 -12.76 -1.62 -2.12
CA ASP A 91 -13.61 -1.70 -3.33
C ASP A 91 -15.09 -2.03 -3.01
N ASP A 92 -15.35 -2.92 -2.04
CA ASP A 92 -16.68 -3.35 -1.60
C ASP A 92 -16.63 -3.82 -0.12
N VAL A 93 -17.79 -3.91 0.54
CA VAL A 93 -17.97 -4.30 1.95
C VAL A 93 -17.47 -5.73 2.21
N GLU A 94 -17.55 -6.62 1.22
CA GLU A 94 -17.11 -8.02 1.35
C GLU A 94 -15.62 -8.24 1.06
N THR A 95 -14.92 -7.23 0.52
CA THR A 95 -13.51 -7.36 0.12
C THR A 95 -12.64 -7.80 1.29
N GLU A 96 -12.83 -7.21 2.46
CA GLU A 96 -12.01 -7.47 3.65
C GLU A 96 -12.15 -8.93 4.11
N ASN A 97 -13.38 -9.43 4.30
CA ASN A 97 -13.63 -10.80 4.73
C ASN A 97 -13.11 -11.85 3.72
N ASN A 98 -13.30 -11.60 2.43
CA ASN A 98 -12.82 -12.50 1.37
C ASN A 98 -11.28 -12.56 1.34
N PHE A 99 -10.61 -11.43 1.56
CA PHE A 99 -9.16 -11.39 1.71
C PHE A 99 -8.70 -12.19 2.93
N MET A 100 -9.29 -11.98 4.10
CA MET A 100 -8.89 -12.69 5.31
C MET A 100 -9.03 -14.21 5.16
N GLN A 101 -10.18 -14.69 4.65
CA GLN A 101 -10.40 -16.12 4.42
C GLN A 101 -9.34 -16.73 3.50
N LYS A 102 -9.01 -16.06 2.39
CA LYS A 102 -7.97 -16.54 1.46
C LYS A 102 -6.57 -16.55 2.08
N ILE A 103 -6.28 -15.59 2.96
CA ILE A 103 -5.00 -15.54 3.69
C ILE A 103 -4.92 -16.73 4.66
N GLU A 104 -5.98 -16.98 5.42
CA GLU A 104 -6.06 -18.13 6.33
C GLU A 104 -5.90 -19.46 5.57
N GLU A 105 -6.56 -19.62 4.42
CA GLU A 105 -6.41 -20.80 3.56
C GLU A 105 -4.97 -21.01 3.07
N ILE A 106 -4.27 -19.93 2.68
CA ILE A 106 -2.84 -20.00 2.30
C ILE A 106 -1.99 -20.43 3.49
N LEU A 107 -2.21 -19.83 4.66
CA LEU A 107 -1.46 -20.15 5.86
C LEU A 107 -1.67 -21.60 6.28
N LEU A 108 -2.91 -22.08 6.31
CA LEU A 108 -3.26 -23.47 6.62
C LEU A 108 -2.52 -24.46 5.69
N ARG A 109 -2.50 -24.19 4.38
CA ARG A 109 -1.76 -25.03 3.40
C ARG A 109 -0.26 -25.10 3.66
N HIS A 110 0.32 -24.05 4.24
CA HIS A 110 1.75 -23.95 4.56
C HIS A 110 2.06 -24.20 6.05
N GLN A 111 1.14 -24.82 6.80
CA GLN A 111 1.28 -25.12 8.23
C GLN A 111 1.51 -23.87 9.11
N GLY A 112 0.95 -22.73 8.71
CA GLY A 112 0.89 -21.52 9.49
C GLY A 112 -0.12 -21.65 10.64
N LEU A 113 0.24 -21.13 11.81
CA LEU A 113 -0.60 -21.14 13.02
C LEU A 113 -0.78 -19.72 13.50
N MET A 114 -2.00 -19.18 13.37
CA MET A 114 -2.34 -17.86 13.89
C MET A 114 -2.75 -17.95 15.36
N SER A 115 -2.39 -16.93 16.14
CA SER A 115 -2.67 -16.90 17.59
C SER A 115 -4.11 -16.48 17.91
N GLN A 116 -4.81 -15.90 16.93
CA GLN A 116 -6.16 -15.35 17.03
C GLN A 116 -6.85 -15.39 15.66
N GLU A 117 -8.16 -15.16 15.65
CA GLU A 117 -8.91 -14.92 14.40
C GLU A 117 -8.34 -13.71 13.66
N PHE A 118 -8.23 -13.83 12.34
CA PHE A 118 -7.57 -12.83 11.53
C PHE A 118 -8.44 -11.56 11.44
N THR A 119 -7.89 -10.44 11.91
CA THR A 119 -8.60 -9.15 11.96
C THR A 119 -7.93 -8.13 11.04
N GLY A 120 -8.71 -7.46 10.21
CA GLY A 120 -8.20 -6.39 9.35
C GLY A 120 -7.78 -5.16 10.15
N ASN A 121 -6.85 -4.40 9.57
CA ASN A 121 -6.26 -3.18 10.14
C ASN A 121 -5.53 -3.37 11.49
N GLU A 122 -5.29 -4.60 11.92
CA GLU A 122 -4.53 -4.95 13.11
C GLU A 122 -3.42 -5.95 12.81
N TRP A 123 -2.40 -5.99 13.67
CA TRP A 123 -1.31 -6.97 13.55
C TRP A 123 -1.77 -8.35 14.00
N ASN A 124 -1.81 -9.30 13.08
CA ASN A 124 -2.13 -10.69 13.36
C ASN A 124 -0.84 -11.49 13.56
N SER A 125 -0.63 -12.02 14.76
CA SER A 125 0.59 -12.77 15.11
C SER A 125 0.37 -14.28 15.01
N GLY A 126 1.41 -14.99 14.60
CA GLY A 126 1.40 -16.43 14.44
C GLY A 126 2.79 -17.00 14.23
N THR A 127 2.86 -18.24 13.76
CA THR A 127 4.10 -18.89 13.36
C THR A 127 3.96 -19.58 12.01
N LEU A 128 5.09 -19.81 11.33
CA LEU A 128 5.18 -20.60 10.11
C LEU A 128 6.39 -21.52 10.20
N LYS A 129 6.25 -22.77 9.74
CA LYS A 129 7.40 -23.67 9.64
C LYS A 129 8.26 -23.35 8.44
N ASN A 130 9.57 -23.33 8.64
CA ASN A 130 10.56 -23.23 7.57
C ASN A 130 10.98 -24.63 7.03
N ALA A 131 11.95 -24.66 6.11
CA ALA A 131 12.41 -25.91 5.48
C ALA A 131 13.08 -26.89 6.46
N ARG A 132 13.48 -26.40 7.63
CA ARG A 132 14.08 -27.17 8.73
C ARG A 132 13.04 -27.63 9.77
N ASN A 133 11.75 -27.43 9.51
CA ASN A 133 10.64 -27.66 10.45
C ASN A 133 10.73 -26.81 11.74
N GLU A 134 11.49 -25.73 11.73
CA GLU A 134 11.55 -24.79 12.85
C GLU A 134 10.35 -23.85 12.79
N GLN A 135 9.72 -23.59 13.93
CA GLN A 135 8.62 -22.65 14.04
C GLN A 135 9.18 -21.23 14.09
N MET A 136 8.99 -20.48 13.01
CA MET A 136 9.43 -19.09 12.87
C MET A 136 8.28 -18.13 13.18
N PRO A 137 8.54 -17.00 13.87
CA PRO A 137 7.51 -16.00 14.16
C PRO A 137 7.02 -15.33 12.87
N LEU A 138 5.70 -15.15 12.73
CA LEU A 138 5.09 -14.46 11.60
C LEU A 138 4.09 -13.42 12.08
N LYS A 139 4.14 -12.22 11.52
CA LYS A 139 3.13 -11.18 11.73
C LYS A 139 2.60 -10.69 10.40
N ILE A 140 1.28 -10.64 10.27
CA ILE A 140 0.62 -10.14 9.07
C ILE A 140 -0.32 -8.99 9.42
N LEU A 141 -0.20 -7.89 8.68
CA LEU A 141 -1.09 -6.74 8.74
C LEU A 141 -1.77 -6.57 7.39
N VAL A 142 -3.10 -6.50 7.37
CA VAL A 142 -3.88 -6.19 6.17
C VAL A 142 -4.52 -4.84 6.38
N LEU A 143 -4.03 -3.82 5.68
CA LEU A 143 -4.57 -2.47 5.67
C LEU A 143 -5.52 -2.32 4.48
N VAL A 144 -6.77 -2.03 4.78
CA VAL A 144 -7.80 -1.73 3.78
C VAL A 144 -8.06 -0.23 3.79
N ILE A 145 -7.67 0.46 2.71
CA ILE A 145 -7.70 1.92 2.64
C ILE A 145 -8.81 2.38 1.67
N PRO A 146 -9.60 3.42 2.00
CA PRO A 146 -9.64 4.14 3.27
C PRO A 146 -10.35 3.36 4.39
N PHE A 147 -9.87 3.55 5.63
CA PHE A 147 -10.27 2.75 6.80
C PHE A 147 -11.74 2.91 7.22
N GLU A 148 -12.38 4.03 6.87
CA GLU A 148 -13.72 4.42 7.38
C GLU A 148 -14.78 4.55 6.28
N GLU A 149 -14.39 4.57 5.00
CA GLU A 149 -15.32 4.80 3.88
C GLU A 149 -14.99 3.87 2.72
N THR A 150 -15.99 3.41 1.97
CA THR A 150 -15.76 2.74 0.68
C THR A 150 -15.22 3.77 -0.32
N GLY A 151 -14.05 3.52 -0.91
CA GLY A 151 -13.46 4.46 -1.85
C GLY A 151 -12.04 4.10 -2.26
N ALA A 152 -11.54 4.76 -3.30
CA ALA A 152 -10.16 4.60 -3.75
C ALA A 152 -9.22 5.53 -2.95
N LEU A 153 -7.96 5.12 -2.81
CA LEU A 153 -6.89 5.91 -2.18
C LEU A 153 -6.81 7.35 -2.72
N GLU A 154 -6.94 7.55 -4.04
CA GLU A 154 -6.89 8.88 -4.64
C GLU A 154 -7.95 9.83 -4.06
N THR A 155 -9.16 9.33 -3.80
CA THR A 155 -10.25 10.13 -3.22
C THR A 155 -9.94 10.52 -1.78
N PHE A 156 -9.42 9.58 -1.01
CA PHE A 156 -9.01 9.81 0.38
C PHE A 156 -7.92 10.90 0.47
N LEU A 157 -6.89 10.81 -0.38
CA LEU A 157 -5.80 11.79 -0.40
C LEU A 157 -6.28 13.20 -0.75
N LEU A 158 -7.13 13.34 -1.78
CA LEU A 158 -7.70 14.66 -2.13
C LEU A 158 -8.57 15.21 -0.99
N LYS A 159 -9.37 14.38 -0.32
CA LYS A 159 -10.14 14.80 0.87
C LYS A 159 -9.21 15.28 1.99
N ALA A 160 -8.15 14.53 2.30
CA ALA A 160 -7.20 14.89 3.35
C ALA A 160 -6.49 16.23 3.04
N ILE A 161 -6.08 16.43 1.79
CA ILE A 161 -5.50 17.71 1.33
C ILE A 161 -6.51 18.85 1.45
N GLY A 162 -7.74 18.66 0.97
CA GLY A 162 -8.78 19.69 1.01
C GLY A 162 -9.23 20.07 2.41
N LYS A 163 -9.17 19.15 3.38
CA LYS A 163 -9.44 19.46 4.80
C LYS A 163 -8.41 20.41 5.42
N GLN A 164 -7.18 20.43 4.90
CA GLN A 164 -6.09 21.25 5.48
C GLN A 164 -5.92 22.62 4.82
N SER A 165 -6.30 22.76 3.56
CA SER A 165 -6.07 23.97 2.77
C SER A 165 -7.31 24.32 1.95
N GLU A 166 -7.96 25.41 2.30
CA GLU A 166 -9.13 25.90 1.54
C GLU A 166 -8.75 26.30 0.11
N TYR A 167 -7.50 26.74 -0.10
CA TYR A 167 -6.95 27.03 -1.42
C TYR A 167 -6.88 25.75 -2.28
N ASP A 168 -6.28 24.69 -1.74
CA ASP A 168 -6.21 23.39 -2.44
C ASP A 168 -7.59 22.78 -2.63
N LYS A 169 -8.47 22.90 -1.63
CA LYS A 169 -9.86 22.44 -1.73
C LYS A 169 -10.60 23.08 -2.90
N ASN A 170 -10.42 24.39 -3.12
CA ASN A 170 -11.03 25.07 -4.27
C ASN A 170 -10.48 24.56 -5.61
N ILE A 171 -9.17 24.29 -5.70
CA ILE A 171 -8.56 23.69 -6.90
C ILE A 171 -9.14 22.29 -7.14
N ILE A 172 -9.23 21.47 -6.10
CA ILE A 172 -9.80 20.11 -6.17
C ILE A 172 -11.25 20.15 -6.65
N LEU A 173 -12.08 21.03 -6.08
CA LEU A 173 -13.49 21.15 -6.47
C LEU A 173 -13.65 21.53 -7.95
N LYS A 174 -12.88 22.52 -8.42
CA LYS A 174 -12.92 22.94 -9.83
C LYS A 174 -12.36 21.87 -10.77
N GLY A 175 -11.28 21.19 -10.38
CA GLY A 175 -10.71 20.09 -11.14
C GLY A 175 -11.68 18.91 -11.26
N ASN A 176 -12.38 18.60 -10.17
CA ASN A 176 -13.40 17.55 -10.15
C ASN A 176 -14.57 17.88 -11.09
N ASP A 177 -15.09 19.11 -11.02
CA ASP A 177 -16.17 19.58 -11.89
C ASP A 177 -15.78 19.53 -13.37
N PHE A 178 -14.55 19.95 -13.70
CA PHE A 178 -14.01 19.81 -15.04
C PHE A 178 -13.96 18.35 -15.50
N VAL A 179 -13.42 17.44 -14.70
CA VAL A 179 -13.33 16.00 -15.06
C VAL A 179 -14.72 15.38 -15.24
N ASP A 180 -15.69 15.77 -14.42
CA ASP A 180 -17.06 15.26 -14.49
C ASP A 180 -17.81 15.74 -15.74
N THR A 181 -17.39 16.86 -16.33
CA THR A 181 -18.11 17.51 -17.44
C THR A 181 -17.40 17.44 -18.79
N VAL A 182 -16.08 17.18 -18.83
CA VAL A 182 -15.26 17.28 -20.05
C VAL A 182 -15.50 16.16 -21.09
N ASP A 183 -15.93 14.96 -20.67
CA ASP A 183 -16.15 13.80 -21.54
C ASP A 183 -17.60 13.30 -21.47
N PRO A 184 -18.59 14.09 -21.94
CA PRO A 184 -20.01 13.75 -21.81
C PRO A 184 -20.40 12.47 -22.58
N ASP A 185 -19.70 12.19 -23.67
CA ASP A 185 -19.88 10.99 -24.50
C ASP A 185 -19.21 9.74 -23.89
N LYS A 186 -18.47 9.89 -22.77
CA LYS A 186 -17.69 8.83 -22.10
C LYS A 186 -16.76 8.07 -23.05
N ARG A 187 -16.09 8.78 -23.96
CA ARG A 187 -15.17 8.16 -24.94
C ARG A 187 -13.86 7.71 -24.29
N TYR A 188 -13.45 8.36 -23.21
CA TYR A 188 -12.16 8.15 -22.53
C TYR A 188 -12.34 7.77 -21.07
N LEU A 189 -13.23 8.45 -20.35
CA LEU A 189 -13.51 8.23 -18.93
C LEU A 189 -14.64 7.20 -18.74
N THR A 190 -14.40 5.98 -19.22
CA THR A 190 -15.42 4.92 -19.32
C THR A 190 -15.77 4.24 -18.00
N SER A 191 -14.98 4.42 -16.94
CA SER A 191 -15.16 3.76 -15.65
C SER A 191 -14.97 4.71 -14.47
N ARG A 192 -15.60 4.38 -13.34
CA ARG A 192 -15.41 5.10 -12.07
C ARG A 192 -13.92 5.20 -11.70
N ARG A 193 -13.15 4.13 -11.93
CA ARG A 193 -11.70 4.08 -11.66
C ARG A 193 -10.93 5.12 -12.49
N TYR A 194 -11.24 5.24 -13.78
CA TYR A 194 -10.57 6.23 -14.64
C TYR A 194 -10.96 7.66 -14.29
N ILE A 195 -12.23 7.90 -13.95
CA ILE A 195 -12.69 9.21 -13.46
C ILE A 195 -11.94 9.61 -12.19
N THR A 196 -11.84 8.71 -11.21
CA THR A 196 -11.12 8.96 -9.95
C THR A 196 -9.64 9.27 -10.18
N LYS A 197 -8.97 8.52 -11.07
CA LYS A 197 -7.58 8.79 -11.46
C LYS A 197 -7.41 10.13 -12.16
N ALA A 198 -8.32 10.47 -13.07
CA ALA A 198 -8.29 11.74 -13.78
C ALA A 198 -8.43 12.94 -12.83
N LYS A 199 -9.34 12.87 -11.85
CA LYS A 199 -9.50 13.89 -10.80
C LYS A 199 -8.20 14.12 -10.02
N PHE A 200 -7.57 13.03 -9.60
CA PHE A 200 -6.27 13.07 -8.92
C PHE A 200 -5.18 13.69 -9.80
N ASP A 201 -5.09 13.26 -11.05
CA ASP A 201 -4.07 13.73 -12.00
C ASP A 201 -4.23 15.21 -12.36
N VAL A 202 -5.47 15.70 -12.53
CA VAL A 202 -5.76 17.12 -12.78
C VAL A 202 -5.28 17.99 -11.62
N TYR A 203 -5.61 17.60 -10.38
CA TYR A 203 -5.15 18.34 -9.20
C TYR A 203 -3.62 18.47 -9.16
N PHE A 204 -2.91 17.36 -9.33
CA PHE A 204 -1.45 17.37 -9.27
C PHE A 204 -0.79 18.05 -10.46
N SER A 205 -1.42 18.04 -11.64
CA SER A 205 -0.95 18.79 -12.80
C SER A 205 -1.02 20.30 -12.58
N ILE A 206 -2.03 20.78 -11.83
CA ILE A 206 -2.16 22.19 -11.45
C ILE A 206 -1.15 22.56 -10.35
N ARG A 207 -1.02 21.71 -9.32
CA ARG A 207 -0.11 21.95 -8.19
C ARG A 207 1.36 21.91 -8.60
N THR A 208 1.70 21.11 -9.60
CA THR A 208 3.08 20.97 -10.09
C THR A 208 3.17 21.19 -11.60
N PRO A 209 3.13 22.45 -12.08
CA PRO A 209 3.21 22.76 -13.50
C PRO A 209 4.62 22.48 -14.05
N SER A 210 4.78 21.27 -14.60
CA SER A 210 5.70 20.78 -15.67
C SER A 210 7.16 21.23 -15.81
N ALA A 211 7.77 22.04 -14.93
CA ALA A 211 9.24 22.16 -14.92
C ALA A 211 9.93 20.84 -14.50
N PHE A 212 9.17 19.89 -13.94
CA PHE A 212 9.65 18.62 -13.41
C PHE A 212 8.82 17.44 -13.93
N PHE A 213 8.77 17.28 -15.25
CA PHE A 213 8.22 16.08 -15.91
C PHE A 213 9.18 14.87 -15.81
N VAL A 214 9.84 14.72 -14.66
CA VAL A 214 10.49 13.47 -14.25
C VAL A 214 9.70 12.97 -13.04
N GLU A 215 8.76 12.10 -13.37
CA GLU A 215 7.99 11.20 -12.51
C GLU A 215 7.08 11.84 -11.43
N ARG A 216 5.80 11.43 -11.42
CA ARG A 216 4.80 11.66 -10.34
C ARG A 216 5.34 11.44 -8.91
N GLN A 217 6.46 10.72 -8.80
CA GLN A 217 7.22 10.49 -7.57
C GLN A 217 7.70 11.75 -6.87
N ASN A 218 8.09 12.80 -7.59
CA ASN A 218 8.61 14.02 -6.95
C ASN A 218 7.50 14.90 -6.36
N ILE A 219 6.28 14.76 -6.88
CA ILE A 219 5.11 15.46 -6.40
C ILE A 219 4.70 14.97 -5.01
N LEU A 220 4.65 13.64 -4.83
CA LEU A 220 4.41 13.03 -3.53
C LEU A 220 5.58 13.31 -2.56
N LYS A 221 6.81 13.48 -3.07
CA LYS A 221 7.98 13.85 -2.28
C LYS A 221 8.01 15.28 -1.75
N GLY A 222 7.29 16.21 -2.39
CA GLY A 222 7.29 17.63 -2.04
C GLY A 222 6.26 18.04 -0.98
N ILE A 223 5.46 17.11 -0.47
CA ILE A 223 4.48 17.38 0.58
C ILE A 223 5.09 16.97 1.91
N GLU A 224 5.01 17.80 2.95
CA GLU A 224 5.47 17.49 4.31
C GLU A 224 4.42 16.62 5.03
N TRP A 225 4.27 15.36 4.61
CA TRP A 225 3.20 14.49 5.12
C TRP A 225 3.29 14.22 6.63
N GLU A 226 4.47 14.41 7.22
CA GLU A 226 4.69 14.45 8.67
C GLU A 226 3.92 15.57 9.38
N LYS A 227 3.27 16.49 8.68
CA LYS A 227 2.37 17.50 9.30
C LYS A 227 0.90 17.10 9.27
N TYR A 228 0.55 15.98 8.63
CA TYR A 228 -0.83 15.59 8.36
C TYR A 228 -1.32 14.55 9.38
N MET A 229 -1.96 15.01 10.47
CA MET A 229 -2.43 14.16 11.59
C MET A 229 -3.31 12.97 11.18
N GLU A 230 -4.24 13.17 10.24
CA GLU A 230 -5.13 12.09 9.77
C GLU A 230 -4.32 11.01 9.05
N ILE A 231 -3.29 11.40 8.29
CA ILE A 231 -2.46 10.46 7.56
C ILE A 231 -1.43 9.78 8.47
N GLN A 232 -0.88 10.50 9.46
CA GLN A 232 -0.06 9.88 10.50
C GLN A 232 -0.84 8.81 11.26
N LYS A 233 -2.07 9.11 11.69
CA LYS A 233 -2.94 8.14 12.36
C LYS A 233 -3.22 6.93 11.47
N CYS A 234 -3.48 7.18 10.18
CA CYS A 234 -3.69 6.12 9.18
C CYS A 234 -2.48 5.19 9.00
N PHE A 235 -1.26 5.71 9.14
CA PHE A 235 -0.02 4.94 8.95
C PHE A 235 0.72 4.61 10.23
N GLU A 236 0.17 4.92 11.40
CA GLU A 236 0.82 4.76 12.70
C GLU A 236 1.35 3.34 12.92
N LYS A 237 0.55 2.32 12.56
CA LYS A 237 0.91 0.90 12.67
C LYS A 237 2.13 0.50 11.82
N LEU A 238 2.50 1.28 10.79
CA LEU A 238 3.71 1.06 9.99
C LEU A 238 4.99 1.43 10.76
N GLY A 239 4.91 2.28 11.79
CA GLY A 239 6.05 2.60 12.66
C GLY A 239 6.53 1.42 13.51
N GLU A 240 5.71 0.38 13.64
CA GLU A 240 6.06 -0.85 14.34
C GLU A 240 6.88 -1.82 13.48
N LEU A 241 7.13 -1.54 12.19
CA LEU A 241 7.98 -2.34 11.30
C LEU A 241 9.43 -2.30 11.75
#